data_AF-A0A5J6NHX5-F1
#
_entry.id   AF-A0A5J6NHX5-F1
#
_cell.length_a   1.000
_cell.length_b   1.000
_cell.length_c   1.000
_cell.angle_alpha   90.00
_cell.angle_beta   90.00
_cell.angle_gamma   90.00
#
_symmetry.space_group_name_H-M   'P 1'
#
loop_
_entity.id
_entity.type
_entity.pdbx_description
1 polymer ?
#
loop_
_entity_poly.entity_id
_entity_poly.type
_entity_poly.pdbx_seq_one_letter_code
_entity_poly.pdbx_strand_id
1 'polypeptide(L)'
;MIFWVTDFVFPALLLCSSVYLLKLFSPYWIVVLLVTQTCICSLYLASLSLFWFSYMLFLVILGGLLVIFSYLTSLLSYEEMDSAGGSYLMISMSMAGLVLILGSFFNMFSFSQSSVSSESIFSVHSLILPVSGKMYCLIIFYLLLSLICVVNITKSKEGPLRLNV
;
A
#
# COMPACT_ATOMS: atom_id res chain seq x y z
N MET A 1 27.16 -4.27 9.12
CA MET A 1 27.09 -2.86 8.66
C MET A 1 25.97 -2.66 7.65
N ILE A 2 25.89 -3.45 6.56
CA ILE A 2 24.79 -3.40 5.59
C ILE A 2 23.39 -3.51 6.26
N PHE A 3 23.20 -4.43 7.21
CA PHE A 3 21.91 -4.62 7.90
C PHE A 3 21.43 -3.36 8.65
N TRP A 4 22.31 -2.70 9.41
CA TRP A 4 21.98 -1.45 10.10
C TRP A 4 21.72 -0.29 9.13
N VAL A 5 22.42 -0.28 7.99
CA VAL A 5 22.19 0.71 6.95
C VAL A 5 20.82 0.49 6.31
N THR A 6 20.44 -0.75 6.01
CA THR A 6 19.11 -1.05 5.46
C THR A 6 18.00 -0.68 6.43
N ASP A 7 18.11 -1.06 7.70
CA ASP A 7 17.07 -0.83 8.70
C ASP A 7 16.84 0.66 9.00
N PHE A 8 17.87 1.51 8.85
CA PHE A 8 17.73 2.95 9.05
C PHE A 8 17.34 3.71 7.77
N VAL A 9 17.93 3.33 6.62
CA VAL A 9 17.71 4.04 5.35
C VAL A 9 16.30 3.82 4.82
N PHE A 10 15.72 2.62 4.95
CA PHE A 10 14.37 2.34 4.46
C PHE A 10 13.25 3.15 5.13
N PRO A 11 13.12 3.17 6.47
CA PRO A 11 12.10 3.98 7.12
C PRO A 11 12.32 5.48 6.88
N ALA A 12 13.57 5.94 6.79
CA ALA A 12 13.88 7.33 6.47
C ALA A 12 13.37 7.72 5.06
N LEU A 13 13.52 6.82 4.08
CA LEU A 13 13.07 7.05 2.71
C LEU A 13 11.53 7.05 2.59
N LEU A 14 10.84 6.18 3.34
CA LEU A 14 9.38 6.15 3.43
C LEU A 14 8.81 7.40 4.13
N LEU A 15 9.48 7.88 5.18
CA LEU A 15 9.09 9.13 5.85
C LEU A 15 9.24 10.32 4.91
N CYS A 16 10.36 10.39 4.18
CA CYS A 16 10.59 11.46 3.20
C CYS A 16 9.51 11.47 2.10
N SER A 17 9.13 10.30 1.56
CA SER A 17 8.08 10.22 0.54
C SER A 17 6.70 10.64 1.09
N SER A 18 6.37 10.27 2.33
CA SER A 18 5.09 10.62 2.94
C SER A 18 4.92 12.12 3.21
N VAL A 19 5.99 12.83 3.61
CA VAL A 19 5.94 14.29 3.81
C VAL A 19 5.67 15.02 2.50
N TYR A 20 6.11 14.47 1.36
CA TYR A 20 5.86 15.06 0.06
C TYR A 20 4.46 14.79 -0.48
N LEU A 21 3.82 13.66 -0.13
CA LEU A 21 2.42 13.41 -0.47
C LEU A 21 1.51 14.57 -0.03
N LEU A 22 1.81 15.17 1.12
CA LEU A 22 1.08 16.32 1.65
C LEU A 22 1.19 17.59 0.78
N LYS A 23 2.19 17.67 -0.12
CA LYS A 23 2.46 18.83 -0.98
C LYS A 23 1.94 18.64 -2.41
N LEU A 24 1.50 17.45 -2.78
CA LEU A 24 1.00 17.15 -4.12
C LEU A 24 -0.48 17.53 -4.22
N PHE A 25 -0.82 18.41 -5.16
CA PHE A 25 -2.21 18.78 -5.45
C PHE A 25 -2.84 17.90 -6.53
N SER A 26 -2.02 17.42 -7.47
CA SER A 26 -2.51 16.61 -8.57
C SER A 26 -2.76 15.16 -8.13
N PRO A 27 -4.00 14.65 -8.28
CA PRO A 27 -4.40 13.33 -7.78
C PRO A 27 -3.68 12.18 -8.48
N TYR A 28 -3.27 12.37 -9.74
CA TYR A 28 -2.48 11.38 -10.48
C TYR A 28 -1.13 11.09 -9.80
N TRP A 29 -0.39 12.14 -9.44
CA TRP A 29 0.92 12.00 -8.79
C TRP A 29 0.80 11.40 -7.38
N ILE A 30 -0.30 11.67 -6.68
CA ILE A 30 -0.61 11.04 -5.38
C ILE A 30 -0.74 9.52 -5.55
N VAL A 31 -1.48 9.05 -6.56
CA VAL A 31 -1.67 7.61 -6.83
C VAL A 31 -0.33 6.94 -7.20
N VAL A 32 0.44 7.54 -8.12
CA VAL A 32 1.73 6.97 -8.55
C VAL A 32 2.70 6.87 -7.37
N LEU A 33 2.80 7.91 -6.54
CA LEU A 33 3.70 7.91 -5.39
C LEU A 33 3.27 6.86 -4.35
N LEU A 34 1.97 6.72 -4.07
CA LEU A 34 1.46 5.69 -3.15
C LEU A 34 1.74 4.26 -3.63
N VAL A 35 1.59 3.98 -4.93
CA VAL A 35 1.93 2.66 -5.48
C VAL A 35 3.42 2.35 -5.29
N THR A 36 4.31 3.32 -5.57
CA THR A 36 5.76 3.09 -5.37
C THR A 36 6.12 2.91 -3.89
N GLN A 37 5.53 3.70 -2.99
CA GLN A 37 5.79 3.61 -1.55
C GLN A 37 5.34 2.26 -0.96
N THR A 38 4.20 1.74 -1.41
CA THR A 38 3.64 0.47 -0.94
C THR A 38 4.44 -0.72 -1.45
N CYS A 39 4.96 -0.65 -2.68
CA CYS A 39 5.92 -1.63 -3.19
C CYS A 39 7.19 -1.69 -2.33
N ILE A 40 7.80 -0.53 -2.03
CA ILE A 40 9.00 -0.43 -1.16
C ILE A 40 8.72 -1.00 0.24
N CYS A 41 7.55 -0.69 0.82
CA CYS A 41 7.14 -1.19 2.13
C CYS A 41 6.95 -2.73 2.12
N SER A 42 6.31 -3.28 1.11
CA SER A 42 6.12 -4.74 0.99
C SER A 42 7.45 -5.49 0.86
N LEU A 43 8.39 -4.94 0.09
CA LEU A 43 9.74 -5.49 -0.02
C LEU A 43 10.46 -5.43 1.33
N TYR A 44 10.40 -4.31 2.05
CA TYR A 44 10.99 -4.25 3.39
C TYR A 44 10.45 -5.33 4.34
N LEU A 45 9.13 -5.53 4.39
CA LEU A 45 8.52 -6.60 5.21
C LEU A 45 8.95 -8.00 4.77
N ALA A 46 9.15 -8.24 3.48
CA ALA A 46 9.64 -9.52 2.97
C ALA A 46 11.09 -9.78 3.43
N SER A 47 11.92 -8.74 3.57
CA SER A 47 13.29 -8.87 4.09
C SER A 47 13.34 -9.28 5.57
N LEU A 48 12.28 -8.95 6.33
CA LEU A 48 12.11 -9.32 7.74
C LEU A 48 11.45 -10.71 7.93
N SER A 49 11.48 -11.57 6.91
CA SER A 49 10.89 -12.92 6.88
C SER A 49 9.37 -13.01 7.18
N LEU A 50 8.65 -11.88 7.11
CA LEU A 50 7.19 -11.81 7.24
C LEU A 50 6.49 -11.93 5.87
N PHE A 51 6.79 -13.00 5.13
CA PHE A 51 6.34 -13.17 3.73
C PHE A 51 4.81 -13.11 3.58
N TRP A 52 4.08 -13.79 4.47
CA TRP A 52 2.62 -13.86 4.39
C TRP A 52 1.98 -12.48 4.61
N PHE A 53 2.53 -11.69 5.53
CA PHE A 53 2.02 -10.35 5.79
C PHE A 53 2.39 -9.35 4.68
N SER A 54 3.63 -9.43 4.15
CA SER A 54 4.06 -8.63 2.99
C SER A 54 3.14 -8.83 1.78
N TYR A 55 2.78 -10.09 1.48
CA TYR A 55 1.89 -10.44 0.39
C TYR A 55 0.48 -9.85 0.56
N MET A 56 -0.12 -10.00 1.75
CA MET A 56 -1.46 -9.47 2.02
C MET A 56 -1.50 -7.94 1.96
N LEU A 57 -0.46 -7.26 2.46
CA LEU A 57 -0.33 -5.81 2.40
C LEU A 57 -0.28 -5.33 0.94
N PHE A 58 0.53 -5.98 0.10
CA PHE A 58 0.65 -5.63 -1.31
C PHE A 58 -0.70 -5.76 -2.03
N LEU A 59 -1.42 -6.87 -1.86
CA LEU A 59 -2.70 -7.08 -2.53
C LEU A 59 -3.80 -6.11 -2.09
N VAL A 60 -3.95 -5.89 -0.79
CA VAL A 60 -5.04 -5.06 -0.27
C VAL A 60 -4.87 -3.60 -0.70
N ILE A 61 -3.63 -3.08 -0.65
CA ILE A 61 -3.38 -1.68 -1.02
C ILE A 61 -3.43 -1.50 -2.54
N LEU A 62 -2.89 -2.45 -3.32
CA LEU A 62 -2.97 -2.38 -4.79
C LEU A 62 -4.42 -2.48 -5.28
N GLY A 63 -5.22 -3.38 -4.69
CA GLY A 63 -6.64 -3.49 -4.99
C GLY A 63 -7.44 -2.22 -4.67
N GLY A 64 -7.20 -1.62 -3.49
CA GLY A 64 -7.86 -0.37 -3.09
C GLY A 64 -7.47 0.82 -3.97
N LEU A 65 -6.20 0.93 -4.35
CA LEU A 65 -5.72 2.00 -5.22
C LEU A 65 -6.25 1.89 -6.65
N LEU A 66 -6.50 0.68 -7.18
CA LEU A 66 -7.11 0.51 -8.51
C LEU A 66 -8.54 1.05 -8.57
N VAL A 67 -9.33 0.88 -7.51
CA VAL A 67 -10.69 1.42 -7.42
C VAL A 67 -10.68 2.95 -7.32
N ILE A 68 -9.73 3.51 -6.55
CA ILE A 68 -9.56 4.97 -6.45
C ILE A 68 -9.10 5.53 -7.81
N PHE A 69 -8.19 4.84 -8.50
CA PHE A 69 -7.72 5.24 -9.83
C PHE A 69 -8.85 5.25 -10.86
N SER A 70 -9.70 4.21 -10.90
CA SER A 70 -10.83 4.18 -11.84
C SER A 70 -11.80 5.33 -11.62
N TYR A 71 -12.08 5.68 -10.36
CA TYR A 71 -12.89 6.85 -10.01
C TYR A 71 -12.25 8.15 -10.51
N LEU A 72 -10.95 8.36 -10.24
CA LEU A 72 -10.25 9.58 -10.64
C LEU A 72 -10.17 9.73 -12.18
N THR A 73 -9.89 8.65 -12.92
CA THR A 73 -9.90 8.70 -14.39
C THR A 73 -11.26 9.05 -14.99
N SER A 74 -12.36 8.76 -14.27
CA SER A 74 -13.70 9.11 -14.72
C SER A 74 -14.10 10.56 -14.44
N LEU A 75 -13.37 11.26 -13.56
CA LEU A 75 -13.73 12.60 -13.07
C LEU A 75 -12.86 13.73 -13.64
N LEU A 76 -11.65 13.43 -14.13
CA LEU A 76 -10.66 14.44 -14.50
C LEU A 76 -10.50 14.55 -16.03
N SER A 77 -10.74 15.75 -16.56
CA SER A 77 -10.11 16.23 -17.80
C SER A 77 -8.61 16.47 -17.52
N TYR A 78 -7.73 16.09 -18.44
CA TYR A 78 -6.29 15.89 -18.20
C TYR A 78 -5.43 17.17 -17.91
N GLU A 79 -6.04 18.30 -17.58
CA GLU A 79 -5.44 19.63 -17.83
C GLU A 79 -4.46 20.18 -16.77
N GLU A 80 -4.08 19.44 -15.72
CA GLU A 80 -3.13 19.95 -14.70
C GLU A 80 -1.86 19.08 -14.53
N MET A 81 -1.15 18.82 -15.62
CA MET A 81 0.16 18.11 -15.62
C MET A 81 1.40 19.01 -15.49
N ASP A 82 1.26 20.29 -15.09
CA ASP A 82 2.32 21.29 -15.35
C ASP A 82 3.25 21.68 -14.17
N SER A 83 3.34 20.92 -13.07
CA SER A 83 4.39 21.15 -12.05
C SER A 83 5.19 19.91 -11.67
N ALA A 84 5.74 19.24 -12.68
CA ALA A 84 6.40 17.96 -12.50
C ALA A 84 7.88 18.03 -12.00
N GLY A 85 8.49 19.21 -11.90
CA GLY A 85 9.93 19.35 -11.56
C GLY A 85 10.34 18.69 -10.23
N GLY A 86 9.54 18.86 -9.16
CA GLY A 86 9.81 18.21 -7.87
C GLY A 86 9.49 16.71 -7.85
N SER A 87 8.53 16.28 -8.69
CA SER A 87 8.04 14.89 -8.71
C SER A 87 9.06 13.93 -9.34
N TYR A 88 9.79 14.35 -10.38
CA TYR A 88 10.81 13.51 -11.05
C TYR A 88 12.01 13.24 -10.15
N LEU A 89 12.49 14.25 -9.42
CA LEU A 89 13.58 14.09 -8.44
C LEU A 89 13.20 13.06 -7.37
N MET A 90 11.95 13.02 -6.97
CA MET A 90 11.49 12.05 -5.96
C MET A 90 11.30 10.65 -6.48
N ILE A 91 10.83 10.47 -7.71
CA ILE A 91 10.83 9.16 -8.35
C ILE A 91 12.27 8.64 -8.48
N SER A 92 13.23 9.52 -8.79
CA SER A 92 14.64 9.10 -8.84
C SER A 92 15.18 8.65 -7.47
N MET A 93 14.77 9.31 -6.38
CA MET A 93 15.15 8.92 -5.02
C MET A 93 14.47 7.62 -4.56
N SER A 94 13.20 7.41 -4.92
CA SER A 94 12.51 6.15 -4.62
C SER A 94 13.08 4.96 -5.39
N MET A 95 13.48 5.18 -6.65
CA MET A 95 14.17 4.18 -7.46
C MET A 95 15.58 3.86 -6.94
N ALA A 96 16.32 4.87 -6.45
CA ALA A 96 17.61 4.64 -5.80
C ALA A 96 17.47 3.77 -4.53
N GLY A 97 16.39 3.95 -3.78
CA GLY A 97 16.04 3.07 -2.66
C GLY A 97 15.83 1.62 -3.09
N LEU A 98 15.15 1.37 -4.21
CA LEU A 98 14.92 0.02 -4.75
C LEU A 98 16.21 -0.71 -5.15
N VAL A 99 17.21 0.00 -5.67
CA VAL A 99 18.51 -0.60 -6.02
C VAL A 99 19.25 -1.10 -4.77
N LEU A 100 19.19 -0.34 -3.67
CA LEU A 100 19.79 -0.73 -2.39
C LEU A 100 19.07 -1.95 -1.78
N ILE A 101 17.75 -2.03 -1.96
CA ILE A 101 16.93 -3.19 -1.58
C ILE A 101 17.42 -4.44 -2.30
N LEU A 102 17.45 -4.41 -3.64
CA LEU A 102 17.82 -5.59 -4.42
C LEU A 102 19.21 -6.11 -4.05
N GLY A 103 20.17 -5.20 -3.82
CA GLY A 103 21.52 -5.56 -3.37
C GLY A 103 21.56 -6.23 -1.99
N SER A 104 20.72 -5.82 -1.04
CA SER A 104 20.65 -6.46 0.28
C SER A 104 19.90 -7.79 0.24
N PHE A 105 18.86 -7.90 -0.58
CA PHE A 105 18.11 -9.15 -0.80
C PHE A 105 18.98 -10.28 -1.34
N PHE A 106 19.83 -10.01 -2.33
CA PHE A 106 20.77 -11.01 -2.85
C PHE A 106 21.76 -11.49 -1.79
N ASN A 107 22.26 -10.59 -0.94
CA ASN A 107 23.15 -10.95 0.17
C ASN A 107 22.42 -11.77 1.24
N MET A 108 21.18 -11.42 1.59
CA MET A 108 20.38 -12.16 2.58
C MET A 108 20.06 -13.58 2.09
N PHE A 109 19.73 -13.77 0.81
CA PHE A 109 19.48 -15.09 0.23
C PHE A 109 20.71 -16.00 0.25
N SER A 110 21.91 -15.42 0.13
CA SER A 110 23.17 -16.17 0.23
C SER A 110 23.51 -16.58 1.67
N PHE A 111 22.99 -15.86 2.67
CA PHE A 111 23.25 -16.09 4.10
C PHE A 111 22.15 -16.93 4.80
N SER A 112 20.95 -17.01 4.22
CA SER A 112 19.76 -17.62 4.84
C SER A 112 19.47 -19.07 4.44
N GLN A 113 20.43 -19.79 3.84
CA GLN A 113 20.24 -21.20 3.48
C GLN A 113 20.11 -22.13 4.71
N SER A 114 20.40 -21.66 5.93
CA SER A 114 20.42 -22.48 7.15
C SER A 114 19.28 -22.26 8.15
N SER A 115 18.35 -21.33 7.92
CA SER A 115 17.28 -21.08 8.90
C SER A 115 16.02 -20.48 8.27
N VAL A 116 15.34 -21.26 7.43
CA VAL A 116 13.93 -20.99 7.11
C VAL A 116 13.13 -21.37 8.36
N SER A 117 13.01 -20.43 9.28
CA SER A 117 12.33 -20.62 10.55
C SER A 117 10.83 -20.78 10.35
N SER A 118 10.32 -21.88 10.88
CA SER A 118 8.89 -22.24 11.05
C SER A 118 8.07 -21.23 11.88
N GLU A 119 8.70 -20.16 12.37
CA GLU A 119 8.12 -19.11 13.21
C GLU A 119 7.06 -18.27 12.49
N SER A 120 7.26 -17.98 11.19
CA SER A 120 6.32 -17.16 10.42
C SER A 120 4.96 -17.83 10.23
N ILE A 121 4.94 -19.15 10.01
CA ILE A 121 3.71 -19.94 9.85
C ILE A 121 3.01 -20.14 11.20
N PHE A 122 3.77 -20.30 12.28
CA PHE A 122 3.23 -20.43 13.64
C PHE A 122 2.51 -19.14 14.10
N SER A 123 3.02 -17.97 13.71
CA SER A 123 2.38 -16.68 14.03
C SER A 123 0.99 -16.50 13.40
N VAL A 124 0.78 -16.95 12.16
CA VAL A 124 -0.54 -16.86 11.49
C VAL A 124 -1.54 -17.83 12.13
N HIS A 125 -1.09 -19.03 12.51
CA HIS A 125 -1.94 -19.98 13.21
C HIS A 125 -2.37 -19.44 14.59
N SER A 126 -1.48 -18.67 15.25
CA SER A 126 -1.78 -18.03 16.53
C SER A 126 -2.91 -16.99 16.49
N LEU A 127 -3.16 -16.39 15.32
CA LEU A 127 -4.24 -15.41 15.11
C LEU A 127 -5.63 -16.05 15.01
N ILE A 128 -5.73 -17.37 14.88
CA ILE A 128 -7.00 -18.11 14.79
C ILE A 128 -7.33 -18.80 16.12
N LEU A 129 -6.48 -18.64 17.16
CA LEU A 129 -6.78 -19.14 18.49
C LEU A 129 -8.05 -18.49 19.09
N PRO A 130 -8.72 -19.17 20.03
CA PRO A 130 -9.98 -18.68 20.61
C PRO A 130 -9.86 -17.30 21.31
N VAL A 131 -8.66 -16.87 21.68
CA VAL A 131 -8.38 -15.55 22.28
C VAL A 131 -8.61 -14.40 21.28
N SER A 132 -8.36 -14.61 19.98
CA SER A 132 -8.57 -13.62 18.91
C SER A 132 -9.93 -13.74 18.20
N GLY A 133 -10.74 -14.78 18.51
CA GLY A 133 -12.05 -15.00 17.89
C GLY A 133 -13.04 -13.84 18.08
N LYS A 134 -12.95 -13.10 19.19
CA LYS A 134 -13.76 -11.89 19.43
C LYS A 134 -13.40 -10.76 18.45
N MET A 135 -12.10 -10.57 18.17
CA MET A 135 -11.64 -9.57 17.20
C MET A 135 -12.09 -9.95 15.78
N TYR A 136 -12.04 -11.24 15.44
CA TYR A 136 -12.52 -11.73 14.15
C TYR A 136 -14.02 -11.49 13.94
N CYS A 137 -14.83 -11.75 14.98
CA CYS A 137 -16.26 -11.46 14.95
C CYS A 137 -16.54 -9.96 14.70
N LEU A 138 -15.79 -9.06 15.36
CA LEU A 138 -15.91 -7.62 15.15
C LEU A 138 -15.57 -7.20 13.71
N ILE A 139 -14.54 -7.80 13.09
CA ILE A 139 -14.15 -7.50 11.69
C ILE A 139 -15.26 -7.90 10.72
N ILE A 140 -15.87 -9.08 10.90
CA ILE A 140 -16.99 -9.52 10.04
C ILE A 140 -18.17 -8.56 10.17
N PHE A 141 -18.55 -8.19 11.39
CA PHE A 141 -19.64 -7.23 11.61
C PHE A 141 -19.33 -5.86 11.01
N TYR A 142 -18.08 -5.39 11.10
CA TYR A 142 -17.65 -4.13 10.48
C TYR A 142 -17.77 -4.17 8.95
N LEU A 143 -17.29 -5.23 8.31
CA LEU A 143 -17.41 -5.37 6.84
C LEU A 143 -18.87 -5.44 6.40
N LEU A 144 -19.72 -6.17 7.13
CA LEU A 144 -21.16 -6.25 6.86
C LEU A 144 -21.85 -4.88 7.00
N LEU A 145 -21.54 -4.13 8.06
CA LEU A 145 -22.08 -2.78 8.26
C LEU A 145 -21.62 -1.83 7.14
N SER A 146 -20.34 -1.91 6.74
CA SER A 146 -19.79 -1.08 5.67
C SER A 146 -20.51 -1.33 4.34
N LEU A 147 -20.84 -2.58 4.01
CA LEU A 147 -21.56 -2.92 2.79
C LEU A 147 -23.00 -2.40 2.81
N ILE A 148 -23.71 -2.53 3.94
CA ILE A 148 -25.06 -1.96 4.10
C ILE A 148 -25.03 -0.43 3.93
N CYS A 149 -24.04 0.23 4.53
CA CYS A 149 -23.87 1.68 4.43
C CYS A 149 -23.60 2.11 2.97
N VAL A 150 -22.69 1.43 2.26
CA VAL A 150 -22.40 1.69 0.85
C VAL A 150 -23.64 1.50 -0.03
N VAL A 151 -24.43 0.44 0.18
CA VAL A 151 -25.69 0.21 -0.55
C VAL A 151 -26.71 1.33 -0.27
N ASN A 152 -26.77 1.85 0.95
CA ASN A 152 -27.68 2.95 1.28
C ASN A 152 -27.22 4.29 0.66
N ILE A 153 -25.91 4.57 0.63
CA ILE A 153 -25.36 5.79 -0.01
C ILE A 153 -25.53 5.75 -1.52
N THR A 154 -25.31 4.59 -2.15
CA THR A 154 -25.46 4.43 -3.61
C THR A 154 -26.92 4.46 -4.08
N LYS A 155 -27.90 4.17 -3.21
CA LYS A 155 -29.34 4.32 -3.48
C LYS A 155 -29.85 5.77 -3.49
N SER A 156 -28.98 6.75 -3.75
CA SER A 156 -29.39 8.14 -3.99
C SER A 156 -30.46 8.16 -5.08
N LYS A 157 -31.62 8.74 -4.76
CA LYS A 157 -32.75 8.87 -5.68
C LYS A 157 -32.44 9.98 -6.69
N GLU A 158 -31.70 9.65 -7.73
CA GLU A 158 -31.77 10.43 -8.97
C GLU A 158 -33.12 10.08 -9.62
N GLY A 159 -34.15 10.84 -9.24
CA GLY A 159 -35.30 11.01 -10.11
C GLY A 159 -34.82 11.49 -11.49
N PRO A 160 -35.48 11.13 -12.59
CA PRO A 160 -34.99 11.39 -13.92
C PRO A 160 -34.74 12.88 -14.10
N LEU A 161 -33.46 13.24 -14.22
CA LEU A 161 -33.02 14.55 -14.71
C LEU A 161 -33.51 14.67 -16.16
N ARG A 162 -34.66 15.35 -16.29
CA ARG A 162 -35.39 15.79 -17.49
C ARG A 162 -36.39 14.76 -18.06
N LEU A 163 -37.66 15.00 -17.75
CA LEU A 163 -38.74 14.95 -18.75
C LEU A 163 -39.45 16.30 -18.73
N ASN A 164 -38.78 17.32 -19.27
CA ASN A 164 -39.49 18.50 -19.76
C ASN A 164 -39.24 18.55 -21.27
N VAL A 165 -40.10 17.85 -21.99
CA VAL A 165 -40.47 18.07 -23.39
C VAL A 165 -41.98 18.08 -23.41
#